data_AF-A0A7J3KZ09-F1
#
_entry.id   AF-A0A7J3KZ09-F1
#
_cell.length_a   1.000
_cell.length_b   1.000
_cell.length_c   1.000
_cell.angle_alpha   90.00
_cell.angle_beta   90.00
_cell.angle_gamma   90.00
#
_symmetry.space_group_name_H-M   'P 1'
#
loop_
_entity.id
_entity.type
_entity.pdbx_description
1 polymer ?
#
loop_
_entity_poly.entity_id
_entity_poly.type
_entity_poly.pdbx_seq_one_letter_code
_entity_poly.pdbx_strand_id
1 'polypeptide(L)'
;MRKILLVSHCIINPHSKARGLARREKIEASRMFLEELLKDPDLGIVQLQCPEMLYAGLGRRPASRSLYDNPDFKKVCREIAEQVVKLVKEYEKEGVKTIAYIGVEGSPSCGVQWTHFKDDKAEKGTGVFTEV
;
A
#
# COMPACT_ATOMS: atom_id res chain seq x y z
N MET A 1 -10.08 21.66 7.63
CA MET A 1 -8.93 21.18 8.47
C MET A 1 -8.03 20.37 7.58
N ARG A 2 -6.79 20.82 7.32
CA ARG A 2 -5.88 20.13 6.40
C ARG A 2 -5.52 18.73 6.92
N LYS A 3 -5.67 17.73 6.07
CA LYS A 3 -5.42 16.33 6.43
C LYS A 3 -4.86 15.54 5.26
N ILE A 4 -4.13 14.47 5.55
CA ILE A 4 -3.58 13.57 4.54
C ILE A 4 -3.92 12.11 4.82
N LEU A 5 -4.09 11.36 3.74
CA LEU A 5 -4.32 9.92 3.74
C LEU A 5 -3.15 9.22 3.04
N LEU A 6 -2.51 8.27 3.71
CA LEU A 6 -1.48 7.45 3.10
C LEU A 6 -2.15 6.28 2.39
N VAL A 7 -1.81 6.01 1.14
CA VAL A 7 -2.42 4.93 0.36
C VAL A 7 -1.37 4.03 -0.29
N SER A 8 -1.61 2.72 -0.22
CA SER A 8 -0.79 1.75 -0.96
C SER A 8 -0.80 2.05 -2.45
N HIS A 9 0.36 1.99 -3.10
CA HIS A 9 0.56 2.42 -4.48
C HIS A 9 -0.52 1.91 -5.45
N CYS A 10 -0.87 0.62 -5.35
CA CYS A 10 -1.76 -0.04 -6.28
C CYS A 10 -3.26 0.26 -6.11
N ILE A 11 -3.64 1.06 -5.11
CA ILE A 11 -5.00 1.61 -4.96
C ILE A 11 -5.22 2.76 -5.94
N ILE A 12 -4.19 3.58 -6.18
CA ILE A 12 -4.27 4.71 -7.12
C ILE A 12 -3.72 4.31 -8.49
N ASN A 13 -2.67 3.48 -8.52
CA ASN A 13 -2.07 2.96 -9.74
C ASN A 13 -2.21 1.44 -9.84
N PRO A 14 -3.39 0.91 -10.25
CA PRO A 14 -3.65 -0.52 -10.34
C PRO A 14 -2.70 -1.26 -11.31
N HIS A 15 -2.05 -0.55 -12.23
CA HIS A 15 -1.07 -1.14 -13.15
C HIS A 15 0.20 -1.63 -12.45
N SER A 16 0.46 -1.20 -11.21
CA SER A 16 1.61 -1.67 -10.41
C SER A 16 1.41 -3.06 -9.76
N LYS A 17 0.21 -3.62 -9.84
CA LYS A 17 -0.08 -4.96 -9.32
C LYS A 17 0.75 -6.01 -10.06
N ALA A 18 1.03 -7.12 -9.37
CA ALA A 18 1.70 -8.26 -9.97
C ALA A 18 0.97 -8.77 -11.23
N ARG A 19 1.69 -9.47 -12.10
CA ARG A 19 1.20 -9.90 -13.41
C ARG A 19 -0.16 -10.60 -13.30
N GLY A 20 -1.13 -10.13 -14.08
CA GLY A 20 -2.48 -10.71 -14.15
C GLY A 20 -3.47 -10.24 -13.06
N LEU A 21 -3.04 -9.38 -12.13
CA LEU A 21 -3.91 -8.87 -11.05
C LEU A 21 -4.50 -7.48 -11.32
N ALA A 22 -4.00 -6.75 -12.32
CA ALA A 22 -4.57 -5.48 -12.79
C ALA A 22 -5.81 -5.72 -13.68
N ARG A 23 -6.84 -6.35 -13.11
CA ARG A 23 -8.11 -6.65 -13.81
C ARG A 23 -8.98 -5.40 -13.91
N ARG A 24 -9.91 -5.39 -14.88
CA ARG A 24 -10.76 -4.24 -15.17
C ARG A 24 -11.57 -3.78 -13.95
N GLU A 25 -12.13 -4.73 -13.19
CA GLU A 25 -12.92 -4.44 -12.00
C GLU A 25 -12.07 -3.74 -10.91
N LYS A 26 -10.77 -4.10 -10.81
CA LYS A 26 -9.85 -3.45 -9.86
C LYS A 26 -9.46 -2.06 -10.32
N ILE A 27 -9.36 -1.83 -11.63
CA ILE A 27 -9.11 -0.50 -12.20
C ILE A 27 -10.31 0.42 -11.94
N GLU A 28 -11.51 -0.06 -12.21
CA GLU A 28 -12.75 0.69 -11.97
C GLU A 28 -12.93 1.01 -10.48
N ALA A 29 -12.72 0.05 -9.58
CA ALA A 29 -12.76 0.27 -8.14
C ALA A 29 -11.72 1.32 -7.67
N SER A 30 -10.52 1.30 -8.25
CA SER A 30 -9.46 2.30 -7.95
C SER A 30 -9.90 3.71 -8.33
N ARG A 31 -10.57 3.86 -9.49
CA ARG A 31 -11.09 5.15 -9.96
C ARG A 31 -12.22 5.66 -9.07
N MET A 32 -13.21 4.81 -8.78
CA MET A 32 -14.32 5.16 -7.88
C MET A 32 -13.82 5.58 -6.50
N PHE A 33 -12.82 4.87 -5.97
CA PHE A 33 -12.23 5.22 -4.69
C PHE A 33 -11.55 6.60 -4.72
N LEU A 34 -10.76 6.88 -5.76
CA LEU A 34 -10.12 8.19 -5.93
C LEU A 34 -11.16 9.31 -6.09
N GLU A 35 -12.20 9.09 -6.90
CA GLU A 35 -13.31 10.05 -7.07
C GLU A 35 -14.00 10.38 -5.74
N GLU A 36 -14.22 9.39 -4.88
CA GLU A 36 -14.79 9.61 -3.55
C GLU A 36 -13.87 10.45 -2.66
N LEU A 37 -12.56 10.13 -2.62
CA LEU A 37 -11.60 10.88 -1.82
C LEU A 37 -11.49 12.35 -2.27
N LEU A 38 -11.56 12.60 -3.59
CA LEU A 38 -11.45 13.94 -4.17
C LEU A 38 -12.66 14.85 -3.90
N LYS A 39 -13.76 14.32 -3.35
CA LYS A 39 -14.90 15.14 -2.90
C LYS A 39 -14.57 16.00 -1.69
N ASP A 40 -13.55 15.64 -0.92
CA ASP A 40 -13.12 16.39 0.25
C ASP A 40 -11.98 17.35 -0.12
N PRO A 41 -12.23 18.66 -0.22
CA PRO A 41 -11.22 19.64 -0.65
C PRO A 41 -10.08 19.83 0.37
N ASP A 42 -10.26 19.38 1.62
CA ASP A 42 -9.25 19.48 2.67
C ASP A 42 -8.32 18.25 2.72
N LEU A 43 -8.61 17.21 1.92
CA LEU A 43 -7.90 15.94 1.93
C LEU A 43 -6.79 15.88 0.87
N GLY A 44 -5.54 15.78 1.33
CA GLY A 44 -4.41 15.35 0.51
C GLY A 44 -4.26 13.83 0.47
N ILE A 45 -3.74 13.28 -0.63
CA ILE A 45 -3.48 11.85 -0.78
C ILE A 45 -1.98 11.67 -1.00
N VAL A 46 -1.34 10.88 -0.13
CA VAL A 46 0.06 10.49 -0.28
C VAL A 46 0.11 9.05 -0.79
N GLN A 47 0.45 8.88 -2.07
CA GLN A 47 0.65 7.57 -2.65
C GLN A 47 2.02 7.01 -2.24
N LEU A 48 2.01 5.94 -1.44
CA LEU A 48 3.23 5.27 -1.01
C LEU A 48 3.89 4.50 -2.15
N GLN A 49 5.19 4.26 -2.05
CA GLN A 49 5.90 3.36 -2.96
C GLN A 49 5.46 1.91 -2.73
N CYS A 50 5.48 1.08 -3.78
CA CYS A 50 5.17 -0.34 -3.66
C CYS A 50 6.45 -1.13 -3.34
N PRO A 51 6.58 -1.73 -2.14
CA PRO A 51 7.79 -2.46 -1.75
C PRO A 51 8.05 -3.65 -2.69
N GLU A 52 7.00 -4.39 -3.07
CA GLU A 52 7.12 -5.53 -3.99
C GLU A 52 7.61 -5.12 -5.38
N MET A 53 7.18 -3.96 -5.86
CA MET A 53 7.59 -3.46 -7.18
C MET A 53 9.04 -3.00 -7.17
N LEU A 54 9.49 -2.35 -6.09
CA LEU A 54 10.88 -1.94 -5.93
C LEU A 54 11.82 -3.13 -5.76
N TYR A 55 11.38 -4.19 -5.08
CA TYR A 55 12.18 -5.38 -4.84
C TYR A 55 12.17 -6.38 -6.00
N ALA A 56 11.00 -6.73 -6.52
CA ALA A 56 10.81 -7.80 -7.52
C ALA A 56 10.42 -7.30 -8.91
N GLY A 57 10.28 -6.00 -9.10
CA GLY A 57 9.91 -5.38 -10.37
C GLY A 57 8.42 -5.47 -10.71
N LEU A 58 8.04 -4.78 -11.79
CA LEU A 58 6.66 -4.75 -12.29
C LEU A 58 6.21 -6.11 -12.83
N GLY A 59 7.11 -6.85 -13.49
CA GLY A 59 6.82 -8.15 -14.11
C GLY A 59 6.67 -9.33 -13.15
N ARG A 60 6.72 -9.09 -11.83
CA ARG A 60 6.66 -10.12 -10.80
C ARG A 60 5.38 -10.96 -10.87
N ARG A 61 5.50 -12.24 -10.53
CA ARG A 61 4.34 -13.12 -10.33
C ARG A 61 3.71 -12.85 -8.96
N PRO A 62 2.41 -13.16 -8.77
CA PRO A 62 1.80 -13.19 -7.45
C PRO A 62 2.59 -14.11 -6.50
N ALA A 63 2.73 -13.69 -5.25
CA ALA A 63 3.53 -14.38 -4.24
C ALA A 63 2.89 -14.26 -2.85
N SER A 64 3.22 -15.20 -1.96
CA SER A 64 2.77 -15.24 -0.57
C SER A 64 3.59 -14.32 0.33
N ARG A 65 3.10 -14.06 1.55
CA ARG A 65 3.85 -13.34 2.59
C ARG A 65 5.18 -14.01 2.89
N SER A 66 5.19 -15.35 2.98
CA SER A 66 6.39 -16.14 3.29
C SER A 66 7.54 -15.95 2.30
N LEU A 67 7.26 -15.66 1.03
CA LEU A 67 8.30 -15.37 0.04
C LEU A 67 8.97 -14.00 0.27
N TYR A 68 8.20 -13.05 0.80
CA TYR A 68 8.66 -11.69 1.10
C TYR A 68 9.14 -11.52 2.55
N ASP A 69 8.88 -12.48 3.44
CA ASP A 69 9.33 -12.44 4.83
C ASP A 69 10.82 -12.84 4.93
N ASN A 70 11.69 -12.01 4.36
CA ASN A 70 13.14 -12.21 4.35
C ASN A 70 13.89 -10.89 4.64
N PRO A 71 15.17 -10.95 5.05
CA PRO A 71 15.93 -9.75 5.43
C PRO A 71 16.06 -8.70 4.33
N ASP A 72 16.26 -9.11 3.08
CA ASP A 72 16.49 -8.19 1.96
C ASP A 72 15.22 -7.40 1.61
N PHE A 73 14.06 -8.07 1.59
CA PHE A 73 12.78 -7.40 1.40
C PHE A 73 12.43 -6.49 2.58
N LYS A 74 12.65 -6.94 3.81
CA LYS A 74 12.43 -6.11 5.01
C LYS A 74 13.29 -4.85 5.00
N LYS A 75 14.51 -4.92 4.44
CA LYS A 75 15.34 -3.73 4.24
C LYS A 75 14.66 -2.71 3.32
N VAL A 76 14.15 -3.14 2.16
CA VAL A 76 13.38 -2.28 1.25
C VAL A 76 12.15 -1.69 1.96
N CYS A 77 11.42 -2.50 2.72
CA CYS A 77 10.26 -2.03 3.47
C CYS A 77 10.63 -0.94 4.50
N ARG A 78 11.72 -1.13 5.27
CA ARG A 78 12.19 -0.15 6.25
C ARG A 78 12.63 1.16 5.60
N GLU A 79 13.36 1.09 4.49
CA GLU A 79 13.78 2.30 3.76
C GLU A 79 12.57 3.15 3.32
N ILE A 80 11.51 2.50 2.83
CA ILE A 80 10.25 3.19 2.48
C ILE A 80 9.59 3.75 3.75
N ALA A 81 9.46 2.95 4.82
CA ALA A 81 8.81 3.36 6.05
C ALA A 81 9.50 4.58 6.70
N GLU A 82 10.83 4.61 6.71
CA GLU A 82 11.63 5.74 7.21
C GLU A 82 11.35 7.03 6.41
N GLN A 83 11.25 6.92 5.08
CA GLN A 83 10.89 8.06 4.22
C GLN A 83 9.47 8.55 4.51
N VAL A 84 8.52 7.63 4.71
CA VAL A 84 7.12 7.95 5.04
C VAL A 84 7.02 8.63 6.40
N VAL A 85 7.72 8.13 7.42
CA VAL A 85 7.75 8.74 8.76
C VAL A 85 8.33 10.15 8.69
N LYS A 86 9.41 10.35 7.93
CA LYS A 86 9.99 11.69 7.72
C LYS A 86 8.97 12.63 7.07
N LEU A 87 8.29 12.19 6.02
CA LEU A 87 7.25 12.96 5.33
C LEU A 87 6.09 13.32 6.26
N VAL A 88 5.57 12.35 7.02
CA VAL A 88 4.48 12.56 7.99
C VAL A 88 4.86 13.59 9.04
N LYS A 89 6.08 13.52 9.56
CA LYS A 89 6.58 14.52 10.54
C LYS A 89 6.62 15.94 9.97
N GLU A 90 6.94 16.12 8.69
CA GLU A 90 6.88 17.45 8.05
C GLU A 90 5.45 17.97 7.95
N TYR A 91 4.48 17.12 7.60
CA TYR A 91 3.06 17.50 7.61
C TYR A 91 2.58 17.89 9.01
N GLU A 92 2.93 17.12 10.03
CA GLU A 92 2.52 17.35 11.42
C GLU A 92 3.09 18.66 11.98
N LYS A 93 4.34 19.01 11.65
CA LYS A 93 4.96 20.30 12.03
C LYS A 93 4.13 21.50 11.55
N GLU A 94 3.50 21.38 10.39
CA GLU A 94 2.65 22.40 9.79
C GLU A 94 1.17 22.25 10.15
N GLY A 95 0.84 21.40 11.12
CA GLY A 95 -0.54 21.19 11.58
C GLY A 95 -1.43 20.47 10.57
N VAL A 96 -0.85 19.71 9.62
CA VAL A 96 -1.59 18.84 8.71
C VAL A 96 -1.70 17.45 9.33
N LYS A 97 -2.93 16.96 9.55
CA LYS A 97 -3.18 15.70 10.26
C LYS A 97 -3.08 14.49 9.32
N THR A 98 -2.27 13.50 9.67
CA THR A 98 -2.35 12.17 9.03
C THR A 98 -3.51 11.38 9.61
N ILE A 99 -4.51 11.05 8.78
CA ILE A 99 -5.78 10.47 9.28
C ILE A 99 -5.83 8.94 9.22
N ALA A 100 -5.15 8.32 8.26
CA ALA A 100 -5.10 6.87 8.12
C ALA A 100 -4.01 6.43 7.12
N TYR A 101 -3.71 5.13 7.16
CA TYR A 101 -3.04 4.39 6.10
C TYR A 101 -4.02 3.36 5.52
N ILE A 102 -4.13 3.32 4.19
CA ILE A 102 -4.95 2.34 3.48
C ILE A 102 -4.05 1.32 2.80
N GLY A 103 -4.01 0.14 3.41
CA GLY A 103 -3.41 -1.07 2.88
C GLY A 103 -4.30 -1.78 1.86
N VAL A 104 -3.81 -2.92 1.36
CA VAL A 104 -4.56 -3.78 0.43
C VAL A 104 -4.67 -5.15 1.05
N GLU A 105 -5.86 -5.52 1.50
CA GLU A 105 -6.10 -6.86 2.06
C GLU A 105 -5.81 -7.95 1.03
N GLY A 106 -5.13 -9.00 1.50
CA GLY A 106 -4.62 -10.06 0.62
C GLY A 106 -3.35 -9.67 -0.15
N SER A 107 -2.73 -8.52 0.14
CA SER A 107 -1.34 -8.26 -0.25
C SER A 107 -0.36 -8.83 0.78
N PRO A 108 0.69 -9.57 0.33
CA PRO A 108 1.71 -10.10 1.22
C PRO A 108 2.55 -9.00 1.90
N SER A 109 2.48 -7.77 1.38
CA SER A 109 3.28 -6.64 1.87
C SER A 109 2.42 -5.57 2.54
N CYS A 110 1.31 -5.18 1.91
CA CYS A 110 0.49 -4.05 2.35
C CYS A 110 -0.83 -4.47 3.03
N GLY A 111 -1.04 -5.76 3.29
CA GLY A 111 -2.19 -6.24 4.07
C GLY A 111 -2.21 -5.65 5.47
N VAL A 112 -3.41 -5.32 6.00
CA VAL A 112 -3.57 -4.71 7.32
C VAL A 112 -4.12 -5.72 8.32
N GLN A 113 -5.12 -6.50 7.92
CA GLN A 113 -5.66 -7.59 8.74
C GLN A 113 -5.50 -8.96 8.07
N TRP A 114 -5.28 -8.98 6.75
CA TRP A 114 -5.21 -10.18 5.92
C TRP A 114 -4.06 -10.06 4.92
N THR A 115 -3.24 -11.11 4.77
CA THR A 115 -2.03 -11.04 3.93
C THR A 115 -2.13 -11.70 2.58
N HIS A 116 -2.42 -12.99 2.49
CA HIS A 116 -2.44 -13.67 1.21
C HIS A 116 -3.43 -14.81 1.25
N PHE A 117 -3.85 -15.23 0.06
CA PHE A 117 -4.76 -16.34 -0.10
C PHE A 117 -3.94 -17.63 -0.21
N LYS A 118 -4.17 -18.56 0.71
CA LYS A 118 -3.74 -19.96 0.56
C LYS A 118 -5.01 -20.80 0.36
N ASP A 119 -5.09 -21.53 -0.75
CA ASP A 119 -6.27 -22.36 -1.10
C ASP A 119 -7.60 -21.57 -1.02
N ASP A 120 -7.63 -20.36 -1.60
CA ASP A 120 -8.76 -19.41 -1.54
C ASP A 120 -9.19 -18.93 -0.13
N LYS A 121 -8.39 -19.21 0.90
CA LYS A 121 -8.62 -18.70 2.26
C LYS A 121 -7.66 -17.56 2.57
N ALA A 122 -8.22 -16.43 2.99
CA ALA A 122 -7.44 -15.30 3.45
C ALA A 122 -6.74 -15.67 4.78
N GLU A 123 -5.41 -15.57 4.80
CA GLU A 123 -4.64 -15.74 6.02
C GLU A 123 -4.69 -14.46 6.85
N LYS A 124 -5.10 -14.58 8.12
CA LYS A 124 -5.06 -13.47 9.09
C LYS A 124 -3.61 -13.06 9.33
N GLY A 125 -3.36 -11.76 9.32
CA GLY A 125 -2.07 -11.17 9.61
C GLY A 125 -1.80 -9.93 8.79
N THR A 126 -0.73 -9.24 9.15
CA THR A 126 -0.24 -8.03 8.50
C THR A 126 0.78 -8.37 7.41
N GLY A 127 0.76 -7.61 6.33
CA GLY A 127 1.78 -7.72 5.29
C GLY A 127 3.14 -7.26 5.81
N VAL A 128 4.22 -7.73 5.18
CA VAL A 128 5.60 -7.48 5.66
C VAL A 128 5.92 -5.98 5.77
N PHE A 129 5.40 -5.14 4.87
CA PHE A 129 5.60 -3.69 4.95
C PHE A 129 4.74 -3.03 6.04
N THR A 130 3.54 -3.54 6.28
CA THR A 130 2.68 -3.01 7.35
C THR A 130 3.24 -3.30 8.75
N GLU A 131 4.10 -4.32 8.90
CA GLU A 131 4.70 -4.71 10.18
C GLU A 131 5.98 -3.96 10.57
N VAL A 132 6.65 -3.32 9.61
CA VAL A 132 7.97 -2.70 9.84
C VAL A 132 7.90 -1.32 10.45
#